data_AF-A0AAW2L6B8-F1
#
_entry.id   AF-A0AAW2L6B8-F1
#
_cell.length_a   1.000
_cell.length_b   1.000
_cell.length_c   1.000
_cell.angle_alpha   90.00
_cell.angle_beta   90.00
_cell.angle_gamma   90.00
#
_symmetry.space_group_name_H-M   'P 1'
#
loop_
_entity.id
_entity.type
_entity.pdbx_description
1 polymer ?
#
loop_
_entity_poly.entity_id
_entity_poly.type
_entity_poly.pdbx_seq_one_letter_code
_entity_poly.pdbx_strand_id
1 'polypeptide(L)'
;MVTQRGIEPNPLKIKAIMVMKAPTNVNKVQRLTGRITALSRFIFKATEKSLPFFKVLRKGKSFVWDASCQQAFEELKNYLVGLPLLVKPSQEGTLYLYLSATPQAFSSVLIYEDEGK
;
A
#
# COMPACT_ATOMS: atom_id res chain seq x y z
N MET A 1 -14.76 2.47 -1.80
CA MET A 1 -16.17 2.90 -1.93
C MET A 1 -16.65 3.25 -0.54
N VAL A 2 -17.59 4.18 -0.39
CA VAL A 2 -18.14 4.51 0.94
C VAL A 2 -19.38 3.66 1.14
N THR A 3 -19.43 2.95 2.27
CA THR A 3 -20.52 2.06 2.69
C THR A 3 -20.94 2.43 4.10
N GLN A 4 -22.06 1.89 4.59
CA GLN A 4 -22.47 2.07 5.98
C GLN A 4 -21.44 1.53 6.99
N ARG A 5 -20.67 0.50 6.60
CA ARG A 5 -19.62 -0.10 7.44
C ARG A 5 -18.33 0.72 7.45
N GLY A 6 -18.15 1.64 6.49
CA GLY A 6 -16.97 2.48 6.33
C GLY A 6 -16.48 2.54 4.87
N ILE A 7 -15.18 2.79 4.69
CA ILE A 7 -14.54 2.96 3.39
C ILE A 7 -13.86 1.67 2.97
N GLU A 8 -14.31 1.10 1.86
CA GLU A 8 -13.70 -0.06 1.23
C GLU A 8 -12.61 0.33 0.23
N PRO A 9 -11.55 -0.47 0.08
CA PRO A 9 -10.62 -0.29 -1.02
C PRO A 9 -11.33 -0.54 -2.36
N ASN A 10 -10.97 0.24 -3.38
CA ASN A 10 -11.65 0.14 -4.68
C ASN A 10 -11.24 -1.16 -5.40
N PRO A 11 -12.19 -2.07 -5.71
CA PRO A 11 -11.88 -3.37 -6.30
C PRO A 11 -11.25 -3.25 -7.69
N LEU A 12 -11.58 -2.21 -8.48
CA LEU A 12 -10.96 -1.97 -9.78
C LEU A 12 -9.48 -1.60 -9.64
N LYS A 13 -9.12 -0.84 -8.59
CA LYS A 13 -7.72 -0.47 -8.31
C LYS A 13 -6.92 -1.68 -7.84
N ILE A 14 -7.51 -2.52 -6.98
CA ILE A 14 -6.90 -3.80 -6.57
C ILE A 14 -6.69 -4.69 -7.80
N LYS A 15 -7.76 -4.94 -8.57
CA LYS A 15 -7.72 -5.78 -9.77
C LYS A 15 -6.66 -5.31 -10.76
N ALA A 16 -6.50 -4.00 -10.94
CA ALA A 16 -5.48 -3.44 -11.82
C ALA A 16 -4.05 -3.85 -11.42
N ILE A 17 -3.74 -3.98 -10.12
CA ILE A 17 -2.45 -4.47 -9.63
C ILE A 17 -2.39 -6.00 -9.74
N MET A 18 -3.46 -6.71 -9.39
CA MET A 18 -3.50 -8.19 -9.42
C MET A 18 -3.23 -8.76 -10.82
N VAL A 19 -3.86 -8.20 -11.86
CA VAL A 19 -3.67 -8.65 -13.25
C VAL A 19 -2.41 -8.07 -13.92
N MET A 20 -1.67 -7.22 -13.21
CA MET A 20 -0.45 -6.63 -13.74
C MET A 20 0.66 -7.69 -13.82
N LYS A 21 1.28 -7.80 -15.00
CA LYS A 21 2.54 -8.53 -15.17
C LYS A 21 3.68 -7.74 -14.54
N ALA A 22 4.76 -8.43 -14.15
CA ALA A 22 5.97 -7.80 -13.66
C ALA A 22 6.40 -6.63 -14.57
N PRO A 23 6.67 -5.44 -14.01
CA PRO A 23 7.17 -4.29 -14.78
C PRO A 23 8.44 -4.63 -15.54
N THR A 24 8.51 -4.22 -16.81
CA THR A 24 9.67 -4.46 -17.69
C THR A 24 10.39 -3.18 -18.09
N ASN A 25 9.94 -2.02 -17.60
CA ASN A 25 10.57 -0.73 -17.82
C ASN A 25 10.15 0.28 -16.74
N VAL A 26 10.86 1.40 -16.68
CA VAL A 26 10.63 2.49 -15.71
C VAL A 26 9.19 3.00 -15.74
N ASN A 27 8.60 3.21 -16.92
CA ASN A 27 7.22 3.70 -17.06
C ASN A 27 6.21 2.74 -16.42
N LYS A 28 6.40 1.43 -16.57
CA LYS A 28 5.55 0.41 -15.91
C LYS A 28 5.75 0.41 -14.40
N VAL A 29 6.96 0.67 -13.90
CA VAL A 29 7.20 0.80 -12.45
C VAL A 29 6.53 2.07 -11.91
N GLN A 30 6.60 3.19 -12.61
CA GLN A 30 5.87 4.42 -12.24
C GLN A 30 4.36 4.19 -12.22
N ARG A 31 3.84 3.41 -13.18
CA ARG A 31 2.41 3.03 -13.17
C ARG A 31 2.06 2.15 -11.97
N LEU A 32 2.94 1.23 -11.59
CA LEU A 32 2.77 0.41 -10.39
C LEU A 32 2.76 1.29 -9.13
N THR A 33 3.75 2.17 -8.95
CA THR A 33 3.81 3.05 -7.78
C THR A 33 2.59 3.97 -7.70
N GLY A 34 2.13 4.55 -8.82
CA GLY A 34 0.90 5.33 -8.85
C GLY A 34 -0.35 4.54 -8.44
N ARG A 35 -0.45 3.27 -8.83
CA ARG A 35 -1.53 2.37 -8.38
C ARG A 35 -1.46 2.07 -6.89
N ILE A 36 -0.27 1.86 -6.35
CA ILE A 36 -0.04 1.67 -4.91
C ILE A 36 -0.44 2.93 -4.14
N THR A 37 -0.01 4.11 -4.59
CA THR A 37 -0.37 5.40 -3.97
C THR A 37 -1.88 5.60 -3.92
N ALA A 38 -2.62 5.17 -4.95
CA ALA A 38 -4.06 5.25 -4.97
C ALA A 38 -4.77 4.37 -3.90
N LEU A 39 -4.04 3.43 -3.29
CA LEU A 39 -4.46 2.52 -2.23
C LEU A 39 -3.70 2.73 -0.91
N SER A 40 -2.81 3.72 -0.82
CA SER A 40 -1.86 3.87 0.31
C SER A 40 -2.53 3.89 1.68
N ARG A 41 -3.72 4.50 1.80
CA ARG A 41 -4.50 4.56 3.04
C ARG A 41 -4.92 3.18 3.61
N PHE A 42 -4.91 2.13 2.78
CA PHE A 42 -5.25 0.76 3.19
C PHE A 42 -4.01 -0.11 3.41
N ILE A 43 -2.83 0.37 2.98
CA ILE A 43 -1.61 -0.41 2.99
C ILE A 43 -0.73 0.07 4.14
N PHE A 44 -0.72 -0.68 5.23
CA PHE A 44 0.23 -0.41 6.29
C PHE A 44 1.66 -0.61 5.77
N LYS A 45 2.55 0.33 6.11
CA LYS A 45 3.95 0.31 5.65
C LYS A 45 4.10 0.31 4.13
N ALA A 46 3.22 1.04 3.42
CA ALA A 46 3.24 1.13 1.96
C ALA A 46 4.59 1.60 1.41
N THR A 47 5.25 2.53 2.11
CA THR A 47 6.56 3.05 1.73
C THR A 47 7.63 1.98 1.84
N GLU A 48 7.72 1.27 2.97
CA GLU A 48 8.66 0.16 3.16
C GLU A 48 8.48 -0.92 2.09
N LYS A 49 7.23 -1.33 1.84
CA LYS A 49 6.89 -2.35 0.84
C LYS A 49 7.23 -1.91 -0.59
N SER A 50 7.29 -0.61 -0.84
CA SER A 50 7.60 -0.04 -2.16
C SER A 50 9.08 0.31 -2.34
N LEU A 51 9.93 0.15 -1.32
CA LEU A 51 11.36 0.49 -1.38
C LEU A 51 12.08 -0.17 -2.57
N PRO A 52 11.87 -1.47 -2.89
CA PRO A 52 12.50 -2.07 -4.06
C PRO A 52 12.13 -1.36 -5.37
N PHE A 53 10.87 -0.94 -5.52
CA PHE A 53 10.42 -0.23 -6.71
C PHE A 53 11.05 1.16 -6.82
N PHE A 54 11.21 1.87 -5.69
CA PHE A 54 11.86 3.18 -5.68
C PHE A 54 13.34 3.11 -6.06
N LYS A 55 14.03 2.01 -5.75
CA LYS A 55 15.41 1.79 -6.21
C LYS A 55 15.48 1.74 -7.74
N VAL A 56 14.50 1.10 -8.40
CA VAL A 56 14.42 1.03 -9.88
C VAL A 56 14.13 2.40 -10.50
N LEU A 57 13.43 3.28 -9.80
CA LEU A 57 13.11 4.64 -10.27
C LEU A 57 14.25 5.65 -10.06
N ARG A 58 15.33 5.27 -9.37
CA ARG A 58 16.44 6.19 -9.08
C ARG A 58 17.19 6.56 -10.37
N LYS A 59 17.31 7.86 -10.64
CA LYS A 59 18.00 8.39 -11.83
C LYS A 59 19.45 7.90 -11.91
N GLY A 60 19.94 7.73 -13.13
CA GLY A 60 21.34 7.40 -13.42
C GLY A 60 21.71 5.92 -13.34
N LYS A 61 20.73 5.03 -13.11
CA LYS A 61 20.92 3.58 -13.18
C LYS A 61 20.15 2.98 -14.35
N SER A 62 20.72 1.95 -14.96
CA SER A 62 19.98 1.11 -15.91
C SER A 62 18.78 0.47 -15.21
N PHE A 63 17.70 0.26 -15.95
CA PHE A 63 16.55 -0.46 -15.44
C PHE A 63 16.95 -1.90 -15.10
N VAL A 64 16.82 -2.27 -13.83
CA VAL A 64 17.03 -3.64 -13.35
C VAL A 64 15.86 -4.02 -12.47
N TRP A 65 15.10 -5.02 -12.91
CA TRP A 65 14.07 -5.67 -12.09
C TRP A 65 14.66 -6.95 -11.52
N ASP A 66 15.17 -6.87 -10.29
CA ASP A 66 15.86 -7.98 -9.63
C ASP A 66 14.90 -8.88 -8.83
N ALA A 67 15.45 -9.92 -8.20
CA ALA A 67 14.69 -10.85 -7.37
C ALA A 67 13.98 -10.13 -6.20
N SER A 68 14.57 -9.07 -5.63
CA SER A 68 13.95 -8.31 -4.54
C SER A 68 12.72 -7.54 -5.01
N CYS A 69 12.76 -6.99 -6.23
CA CYS A 69 11.60 -6.34 -6.85
C CYS A 69 10.50 -7.35 -7.13
N GLN A 70 10.85 -8.52 -7.67
CA GLN A 70 9.88 -9.58 -7.97
C GLN A 70 9.21 -10.09 -6.70
N GLN A 71 9.99 -10.38 -5.65
CA GLN A 71 9.45 -10.81 -4.37
C GLN A 71 8.51 -9.77 -3.77
N ALA A 72 8.93 -8.50 -3.69
CA ALA A 72 8.09 -7.43 -3.15
C ALA A 72 6.79 -7.22 -3.96
N PHE A 73 6.83 -7.47 -5.27
CA PHE A 73 5.64 -7.38 -6.12
C PHE A 73 4.63 -8.49 -5.83
N GLU A 74 5.09 -9.72 -5.63
CA GLU A 74 4.19 -10.83 -5.26
C GLU A 74 3.69 -10.69 -3.81
N GLU A 75 4.54 -10.28 -2.87
CA GLU A 75 4.12 -9.96 -1.49
C GLU A 75 3.06 -8.86 -1.45
N LEU A 76 3.23 -7.81 -2.28
CA LEU A 76 2.22 -6.77 -2.43
C LEU A 76 0.90 -7.35 -2.93
N LYS A 77 0.91 -8.19 -3.97
CA LYS A 77 -0.31 -8.81 -4.49
C LYS A 77 -1.02 -9.64 -3.43
N ASN A 78 -0.28 -10.48 -2.70
CA ASN A 78 -0.82 -11.30 -1.62
C ASN A 78 -1.43 -10.42 -0.51
N TYR A 79 -0.74 -9.35 -0.12
CA TYR A 79 -1.25 -8.39 0.85
C TYR A 79 -2.55 -7.70 0.39
N LEU A 80 -2.67 -7.40 -0.90
CA LEU A 80 -3.85 -6.72 -1.44
C LEU A 80 -5.13 -7.57 -1.39
N VAL A 81 -5.04 -8.89 -1.32
CA VAL A 81 -6.20 -9.79 -1.21
C VAL A 81 -6.90 -9.63 0.14
N GLY A 82 -6.15 -9.31 1.20
CA GLY A 82 -6.65 -9.19 2.57
C GLY A 82 -6.77 -7.74 3.06
N LEU A 83 -6.93 -6.76 2.17
CA LEU A 83 -6.99 -5.35 2.61
C LEU A 83 -8.17 -5.12 3.57
N PRO A 84 -7.91 -4.45 4.72
CA PRO A 84 -8.96 -4.15 5.67
C PRO A 84 -9.90 -3.05 5.14
N LEU A 85 -11.13 -3.07 5.63
CA LEU A 85 -12.07 -1.96 5.49
C LEU A 85 -11.71 -0.88 6.53
N LEU A 86 -11.74 0.38 6.13
CA LEU A 86 -11.51 1.50 7.06
C LEU A 86 -12.84 1.94 7.67
N VAL A 87 -12.97 1.82 8.98
CA VAL A 87 -14.22 2.19 9.68
C VAL A 87 -14.31 3.69 9.91
N LYS A 88 -15.54 4.19 10.02
CA LYS A 88 -15.78 5.57 10.47
C LYS A 88 -15.62 5.60 12.00
N PRO A 89 -14.71 6.42 12.56
CA PRO A 89 -14.63 6.58 14.00
C PRO A 89 -15.89 7.27 14.55
N SER A 90 -16.31 6.90 15.77
CA SER A 90 -17.35 7.63 16.50
C SER A 90 -16.82 9.00 16.96
N GLN A 91 -17.73 9.94 17.27
CA GLN A 91 -17.33 11.27 17.72
C GLN A 91 -16.71 11.29 19.13
N GLU A 92 -16.93 10.24 19.91
CA GLU A 92 -16.57 10.18 21.34
C GLU A 92 -15.45 9.16 21.63
N GLY A 93 -15.07 8.30 20.68
CA GLY A 93 -14.07 7.27 20.93
C GLY A 93 -12.62 7.75 20.76
N THR A 94 -11.72 7.10 21.48
CA THR A 94 -10.29 7.40 21.47
C THR A 94 -9.63 6.88 20.19
N LEU A 95 -8.78 7.71 19.60
CA LEU A 95 -7.97 7.35 18.44
C LEU A 95 -6.53 7.10 18.87
N TYR A 96 -5.98 5.96 18.45
CA TYR A 96 -4.61 5.56 18.71
C TYR A 96 -3.77 5.74 17.45
N LEU A 97 -2.62 6.42 17.57
CA LEU A 97 -1.66 6.55 16.48
C LEU A 97 -0.48 5.61 16.70
N TYR A 98 -0.37 4.59 15.87
CA TYR A 98 0.79 3.71 15.84
C TYR A 98 1.79 4.19 14.81
N LEU A 99 3.04 4.35 15.25
CA LEU A 99 4.14 4.82 14.41
C LEU A 99 5.16 3.71 14.20
N SER A 100 5.76 3.66 13.02
CA SER A 100 6.92 2.84 12.75
C SER A 100 7.91 3.64 11.91
N ALA A 101 9.16 3.67 12.36
CA ALA A 101 10.24 4.37 11.69
C ALA A 101 11.39 3.38 11.44
N THR A 102 11.93 3.43 10.24
CA THR A 102 13.16 2.76 9.81
C THR A 102 14.08 3.81 9.18
N PRO A 103 15.39 3.55 9.01
CA PRO A 103 16.27 4.51 8.36
C PRO A 103 15.85 4.92 6.95
N GLN A 104 15.03 4.10 6.27
CA GLN A 104 14.62 4.31 4.89
C GLN A 104 13.16 4.75 4.72
N ALA A 105 12.32 4.62 5.77
CA ALA A 105 10.88 4.88 5.66
C ALA A 105 10.24 5.17 7.02
N PHE A 106 9.17 5.98 6.98
CA PHE A 106 8.28 6.23 8.10
C PHE A 106 6.85 5.87 7.69
N SER A 107 6.13 5.26 8.62
CA SER A 107 4.75 4.83 8.44
C SER A 107 3.95 5.05 9.71
N SER A 108 2.68 5.39 9.55
CA SER A 108 1.73 5.53 10.64
C SER A 108 0.41 4.87 10.30
N VAL A 109 -0.31 4.40 11.32
CA VAL A 109 -1.70 3.97 11.20
C VAL A 109 -2.49 4.54 12.36
N LEU A 110 -3.66 5.10 12.03
CA LEU A 110 -4.63 5.57 13.00
C LEU A 110 -5.63 4.43 13.23
N ILE A 111 -5.75 3.98 14.47
CA ILE A 111 -6.64 2.92 14.89
C ILE A 111 -7.71 3.52 15.79
N TYR A 112 -8.95 3.14 15.52
CA TYR A 112 -10.09 3.37 16.40
C TYR A 112 -10.38 2.04 17.09
N GLU A 113 -10.28 2.01 18.42
CA GLU A 113 -10.79 0.89 19.20
C GLU A 113 -12.25 1.19 19.55
N ASP A 114 -13.15 0.32 19.10
CA ASP A 114 -14.53 0.40 19.53
C ASP A 114 -14.60 -0.22 20.93
N GLU A 115 -14.79 0.60 21.95
CA GLU A 115 -15.11 0.13 23.31
C GLU A 115 -16.49 -0.53 23.23
N GLY A 116 -16.52 -1.80 22.85
CA GLY A 116 -17.74 -2.56 22.61
C GLY A 116 -18.76 -2.35 23.71
N LYS A 117 -19.91 -1.79 23.35
CA LYS A 117 -21.15 -1.97 24.09
C LYS A 117 -21.91 -3.16 23.52
#